data_AF-L8PN41-F1
#
_entry.id   AF-L8PN41-F1
#
_cell.length_a   1.000
_cell.length_b   1.000
_cell.length_c   1.000
_cell.angle_alpha   90.00
_cell.angle_beta   90.00
_cell.angle_gamma   90.00
#
_symmetry.space_group_name_H-M   'P 1'
#
loop_
_entity.id
_entity.type
_entity.pdbx_description
1 polymer ?
#
loop_
_entity_poly.entity_id
_entity_poly.type
_entity_poly.pdbx_seq_one_letter_code
_entity_poly.pdbx_strand_id
1 'polypeptide(L)'
;MADARSSRTPADGNGGTPADRSGTAPSDGAADAPSGGSPAPYASALLDAVHEHPALRIALFGALNALAAADPPGVARRLAGAGLPVGLQPGFPHLRMCATAGEPGGDRLVRFHGVLRTAGVSPHADPAVLRTAFALVWSGDLPTGQEASLLLNELGSDIHRAAGTRDLLIDAALAAPRDDHDVPALAADLLRCFPTELRPGQRAALLLLEFAGLLGTEGEGEGWVGRVLALRDGAAEPVPATVVDRVFDALAWRLVKGPAPESELYALARSAEPALLAAYERAGRSDRVGSRLRTVPSFAAACFCAWSAFPGTRTEWDETRTALLTKVLRPIVRALPAEDAAAVEEALGRAGRGRLDAFRTWNRPGALGRLAGRLSGRGRRGTDQPPVWPGDVEPPAEGRRR
;
A
#
# COMPACT_ATOMS: atom_id res chain seq x y z
N MET A 1 -36.10 8.31 -40.96
CA MET A 1 -35.18 7.30 -41.53
C MET A 1 -34.61 6.54 -40.35
N ALA A 2 -35.37 5.56 -39.85
CA ALA A 2 -35.13 4.11 -40.01
C ALA A 2 -33.92 3.68 -39.15
N ASP A 3 -34.12 3.18 -37.90
CA ASP A 3 -34.41 1.77 -37.53
C ASP A 3 -33.45 0.78 -38.22
N ALA A 4 -32.85 -0.25 -37.63
CA ALA A 4 -33.18 -1.10 -36.49
C ALA A 4 -31.90 -1.92 -36.14
N ARG A 5 -31.54 -2.13 -34.86
CA ARG A 5 -31.86 -3.32 -34.04
C ARG A 5 -31.29 -4.67 -34.55
N SER A 6 -30.60 -5.33 -33.61
CA SER A 6 -30.80 -6.74 -33.19
C SER A 6 -30.06 -7.89 -33.90
N SER A 7 -29.20 -8.58 -33.14
CA SER A 7 -29.50 -9.91 -32.52
C SER A 7 -28.48 -11.05 -32.76
N ARG A 8 -28.13 -11.68 -31.62
CA ARG A 8 -27.99 -13.13 -31.35
C ARG A 8 -26.78 -13.93 -31.88
N THR A 9 -25.92 -14.27 -30.89
CA THR A 9 -25.33 -15.59 -30.51
C THR A 9 -25.96 -16.88 -31.09
N PRO A 10 -25.42 -18.10 -30.80
CA PRO A 10 -24.04 -18.65 -30.71
C PRO A 10 -23.96 -20.05 -31.43
N ALA A 11 -23.03 -20.93 -31.03
CA ALA A 11 -22.96 -22.42 -31.21
C ALA A 11 -21.76 -22.90 -32.06
N ASP A 12 -20.84 -23.65 -31.45
CA ASP A 12 -20.67 -25.14 -31.55
C ASP A 12 -20.05 -25.53 -32.90
N GLY A 13 -18.99 -26.33 -33.02
CA GLY A 13 -18.55 -27.48 -32.24
C GLY A 13 -18.06 -28.52 -33.25
N ASN A 14 -17.13 -29.40 -32.82
CA ASN A 14 -16.55 -30.54 -33.58
C ASN A 14 -15.69 -30.19 -34.81
N GLY A 15 -14.54 -30.79 -35.06
CA GLY A 15 -14.07 -32.13 -34.70
C GLY A 15 -13.68 -32.83 -36.01
N GLY A 16 -12.49 -33.43 -36.06
CA GLY A 16 -12.11 -34.37 -37.13
C GLY A 16 -10.87 -34.01 -37.95
N THR A 17 -9.72 -34.55 -37.52
CA THR A 17 -8.62 -35.06 -38.37
C THR A 17 -9.15 -36.25 -39.23
N PRO A 18 -8.49 -36.81 -40.27
CA PRO A 18 -7.06 -36.71 -40.67
C PRO A 18 -6.78 -36.75 -42.21
N ALA A 19 -5.50 -37.02 -42.54
CA ALA A 19 -4.87 -37.36 -43.83
C ALA A 19 -4.17 -36.18 -44.55
N ASP A 20 -2.87 -35.99 -44.36
CA ASP A 20 -1.73 -36.73 -44.96
C ASP A 20 -1.28 -36.10 -46.27
N ARG A 21 -0.21 -35.30 -46.20
CA ARG A 21 0.81 -35.18 -47.25
C ARG A 21 2.18 -35.01 -46.62
N SER A 22 2.86 -36.14 -46.56
CA SER A 22 4.31 -36.32 -46.52
C SER A 22 5.10 -35.20 -47.19
N GLY A 23 6.07 -34.65 -46.45
CA GLY A 23 7.08 -33.69 -46.91
C GLY A 23 8.26 -33.72 -45.94
N THR A 24 9.22 -34.57 -46.26
CA THR A 24 10.45 -34.91 -45.55
C THR A 24 11.36 -33.71 -45.26
N ALA A 25 11.81 -33.55 -44.01
CA ALA A 25 12.99 -32.75 -43.65
C ALA A 25 13.65 -33.35 -42.38
N PRO A 26 14.99 -33.29 -42.25
CA PRO A 26 15.77 -34.26 -41.50
C PRO A 26 15.77 -34.02 -40.00
N SER A 27 15.89 -35.13 -39.26
CA SER A 27 16.25 -35.17 -37.85
C SER A 27 17.63 -34.57 -37.63
N ASP A 28 17.76 -33.70 -36.63
CA ASP A 28 18.98 -33.67 -35.82
C ASP A 28 18.72 -33.06 -34.45
N GLY A 29 19.20 -33.79 -33.44
CA GLY A 29 19.64 -33.26 -32.15
C GLY A 29 18.58 -32.78 -31.18
N ALA A 30 18.09 -33.70 -30.35
CA ALA A 30 17.66 -33.36 -28.99
C ALA A 30 18.78 -32.57 -28.31
N ALA A 31 18.50 -31.32 -27.96
CA ALA A 31 19.41 -30.49 -27.18
C ALA A 31 19.45 -31.05 -25.75
N ASP A 32 20.52 -31.79 -25.49
CA ASP A 32 20.97 -32.24 -24.19
C ASP A 32 20.86 -31.13 -23.14
N ALA A 33 20.23 -31.48 -22.02
CA ALA A 33 20.50 -30.84 -20.75
C ALA A 33 22.01 -30.94 -20.46
N PRO A 34 22.69 -29.90 -19.95
CA PRO A 34 24.08 -30.02 -19.58
C PRO A 34 24.18 -30.91 -18.33
N SER A 35 24.33 -32.20 -18.58
CA SER A 35 24.87 -33.18 -17.63
C SER A 35 26.27 -32.73 -17.23
N GLY A 36 26.59 -32.85 -15.94
CA GLY A 36 27.82 -32.35 -15.31
C GLY A 36 29.10 -32.70 -16.07
N GLY A 37 29.59 -31.73 -16.84
CA GLY A 37 30.88 -31.81 -17.52
C GLY A 37 32.02 -31.59 -16.52
N SER A 38 33.00 -32.49 -16.54
CA SER A 38 34.29 -32.32 -15.87
C SER A 38 34.87 -30.93 -16.22
N PRO A 39 35.42 -30.17 -15.26
CA PRO A 39 35.95 -28.83 -15.54
C PRO A 39 37.00 -28.93 -16.65
N ALA A 40 36.94 -28.01 -17.62
CA ALA A 40 37.87 -27.97 -18.74
C ALA A 40 39.32 -28.07 -18.21
N PRO A 41 40.24 -28.77 -18.89
CA PRO A 41 41.61 -29.02 -18.41
C PRO A 41 42.41 -27.75 -18.08
N TYR A 42 41.98 -26.59 -18.60
CA TYR A 42 42.54 -25.28 -18.29
C TYR A 42 42.15 -24.77 -16.88
N ALA A 43 41.01 -25.20 -16.35
CA ALA A 43 40.52 -24.81 -15.03
C ALA A 43 41.28 -25.52 -13.91
N SER A 44 41.68 -26.79 -14.07
CA SER A 44 42.50 -27.50 -13.08
C SER A 44 43.91 -26.93 -13.00
N ALA A 45 44.57 -26.68 -14.14
CA ALA A 45 45.89 -26.07 -14.18
C ALA A 45 45.92 -24.67 -13.56
N LEU A 46 44.84 -23.89 -13.74
CA LEU A 46 44.68 -22.59 -13.08
C LEU A 46 44.51 -22.74 -11.56
N LEU A 47 43.73 -23.72 -11.09
CA LEU A 47 43.54 -23.99 -9.66
C LEU A 47 44.84 -24.43 -8.97
N ASP A 48 45.65 -25.24 -9.66
CA ASP A 48 46.98 -25.67 -9.20
C ASP A 48 47.93 -24.47 -9.11
N ALA A 49 47.98 -23.63 -10.15
CA ALA A 49 48.78 -22.41 -10.15
C ALA A 49 48.37 -21.42 -9.05
N VAL A 50 47.07 -21.29 -8.77
CA VAL A 50 46.55 -20.46 -7.67
C VAL A 50 46.91 -21.05 -6.29
N HIS A 51 47.03 -22.37 -6.16
CA HIS A 51 47.52 -23.02 -4.95
C HIS A 51 49.03 -22.79 -4.74
N GLU A 52 49.82 -23.02 -5.77
CA GLU A 52 51.29 -23.07 -5.70
C GLU A 52 51.96 -21.68 -5.69
N HIS A 53 51.31 -20.65 -6.24
CA HIS A 53 51.91 -19.31 -6.38
C HIS A 53 51.20 -18.24 -5.53
N PRO A 54 51.74 -17.88 -4.35
CA PRO A 54 51.12 -16.90 -3.45
C PRO A 54 50.87 -15.54 -4.10
N ALA A 55 51.83 -15.01 -4.86
CA ALA A 55 51.71 -13.69 -5.49
C ALA A 55 50.56 -13.62 -6.51
N LEU A 56 50.42 -14.67 -7.33
CA LEU A 56 49.30 -14.82 -8.27
C LEU A 56 47.96 -14.87 -7.50
N ARG A 57 47.91 -15.63 -6.41
CA ARG A 57 46.71 -15.72 -5.57
C ARG A 57 46.33 -14.38 -4.97
N ILE A 58 47.28 -13.60 -4.44
CA ILE A 58 47.03 -12.25 -3.90
C ILE A 58 46.44 -11.35 -5.00
N ALA A 59 47.06 -11.32 -6.18
CA ALA A 59 46.63 -10.46 -7.27
C ALA A 59 45.24 -10.85 -7.81
N LEU A 60 45.01 -12.15 -8.04
CA LEU A 60 43.73 -12.67 -8.51
C LEU A 60 42.63 -12.42 -7.48
N PHE A 61 42.84 -12.76 -6.22
CA PHE A 61 41.83 -12.58 -5.18
C PHE A 61 41.58 -11.10 -4.89
N GLY A 62 42.59 -10.24 -5.01
CA GLY A 62 42.40 -8.79 -4.95
C GLY A 62 41.47 -8.28 -6.06
N ALA A 63 41.70 -8.73 -7.30
CA ALA A 63 40.83 -8.37 -8.44
C ALA A 63 39.40 -8.92 -8.27
N LEU A 64 39.27 -10.19 -7.87
CA LEU A 64 37.96 -10.80 -7.60
C LEU A 64 37.24 -10.13 -6.42
N ASN A 65 37.96 -9.69 -5.38
CA ASN A 65 37.38 -8.95 -4.25
C ASN A 65 36.83 -7.58 -4.67
N ALA A 66 37.54 -6.87 -5.56
CA ALA A 66 37.05 -5.61 -6.12
C ALA A 66 35.78 -5.83 -6.95
N LEU A 67 35.73 -6.89 -7.77
CA LEU A 67 34.51 -7.28 -8.50
C LEU A 67 33.39 -7.68 -7.55
N ALA A 68 33.68 -8.45 -6.50
CA ALA A 68 32.72 -8.87 -5.50
C ALA A 68 32.12 -7.68 -4.73
N ALA A 69 32.88 -6.61 -4.51
CA ALA A 69 32.37 -5.39 -3.90
C ALA A 69 31.45 -4.58 -4.83
N ALA A 70 31.62 -4.73 -6.15
CA ALA A 70 30.87 -3.99 -7.17
C ALA A 70 29.59 -4.73 -7.62
N ASP A 71 29.66 -6.04 -7.83
CA ASP A 71 28.52 -6.90 -8.17
C ASP A 71 28.54 -8.19 -7.34
N PRO A 72 28.16 -8.13 -6.04
CA PRO A 72 28.19 -9.29 -5.16
C PRO A 72 27.36 -10.48 -5.68
N PRO A 73 26.09 -10.32 -6.10
CA PRO A 73 25.28 -11.44 -6.56
C PRO A 73 25.83 -12.07 -7.86
N GLY A 74 26.33 -11.26 -8.79
CA GLY A 74 26.92 -11.79 -10.02
C GLY A 74 28.19 -12.58 -9.77
N VAL A 75 29.04 -12.13 -8.85
CA VAL A 75 30.25 -12.86 -8.46
C VAL A 75 29.91 -14.14 -7.70
N ALA A 76 28.97 -14.10 -6.75
CA ALA A 76 28.54 -15.31 -6.02
C ALA A 76 28.06 -16.42 -6.97
N ARG A 77 27.23 -16.08 -7.97
CA ARG A 77 26.77 -17.03 -9.00
C ARG A 77 27.92 -17.62 -9.82
N ARG A 78 28.94 -16.83 -10.15
CA ARG A 78 30.11 -17.31 -10.93
C ARG A 78 31.08 -18.15 -10.09
N LEU A 79 31.10 -17.93 -8.78
CA LEU A 79 31.94 -18.69 -7.84
C LEU A 79 31.32 -20.02 -7.43
N ALA A 80 30.00 -20.17 -7.56
CA ALA A 80 29.31 -21.43 -7.30
C ALA A 80 29.93 -22.57 -8.11
N GLY A 81 30.50 -23.56 -7.41
CA GLY A 81 31.16 -24.72 -8.05
C GLY A 81 32.56 -24.47 -8.62
N ALA A 82 33.13 -23.26 -8.48
CA ALA A 82 34.45 -22.92 -9.05
C ALA A 82 35.65 -23.54 -8.31
N GLY A 83 35.45 -24.04 -7.08
CA GLY A 83 36.51 -24.72 -6.31
C GLY A 83 37.68 -23.83 -5.86
N LEU A 84 37.56 -22.50 -5.96
CA LEU A 84 38.63 -21.58 -5.57
C LEU A 84 38.91 -21.68 -4.06
N PRO A 85 40.18 -21.75 -3.63
CA PRO A 85 40.57 -21.92 -2.23
C PRO A 85 40.53 -20.59 -1.46
N VAL A 86 39.37 -19.92 -1.44
CA VAL A 86 39.18 -18.58 -0.85
C VAL A 86 39.51 -18.57 0.65
N GLY A 87 39.35 -19.71 1.34
CA GLY A 87 39.70 -19.85 2.76
C GLY A 87 41.20 -19.76 3.07
N LEU A 88 42.09 -19.93 2.09
CA LEU A 88 43.55 -19.87 2.31
C LEU A 88 44.07 -18.43 2.49
N GLN A 89 43.27 -17.40 2.18
CA GLN A 89 43.72 -16.02 2.23
C GLN A 89 42.62 -15.08 2.77
N PRO A 90 42.63 -14.77 4.09
CA PRO A 90 41.49 -14.15 4.76
C PRO A 90 41.29 -12.66 4.44
N GLY A 91 42.25 -11.99 3.81
CA GLY A 91 42.27 -10.54 3.56
C GLY A 91 41.34 -10.00 2.46
N PHE A 92 40.36 -10.79 2.01
CA PHE A 92 39.45 -10.45 0.91
C PHE A 92 37.99 -10.63 1.34
N PRO A 93 37.43 -9.68 2.11
CA PRO A 93 36.16 -9.86 2.79
C PRO A 93 34.98 -10.08 1.82
N HIS A 94 34.86 -9.27 0.77
CA HIS A 94 33.76 -9.39 -0.20
C HIS A 94 33.80 -10.70 -0.98
N LEU A 95 35.01 -11.14 -1.35
CA LEU A 95 35.21 -12.42 -2.04
C LEU A 95 34.77 -13.60 -1.16
N ARG A 96 35.14 -13.58 0.12
CA ARG A 96 34.74 -14.61 1.10
C ARG A 96 33.22 -14.67 1.28
N MET A 97 32.59 -13.50 1.37
CA MET A 97 31.13 -13.40 1.46
C MET A 97 30.45 -14.00 0.23
N CYS A 98 30.91 -13.65 -0.98
CA CYS A 98 30.34 -14.19 -2.21
C CYS A 98 30.57 -15.69 -2.36
N ALA A 99 31.72 -16.21 -1.93
CA ALA A 99 32.04 -17.64 -1.99
C ALA A 99 31.21 -18.49 -0.99
N THR A 100 30.63 -17.87 0.04
CA THR A 100 29.92 -18.57 1.12
C THR A 100 28.44 -18.21 1.23
N ALA A 101 27.93 -17.36 0.33
CA ALA A 101 26.57 -16.82 0.38
C ALA A 101 25.46 -17.89 0.33
N GLY A 102 25.78 -19.10 -0.16
CA GLY A 102 24.85 -20.22 -0.24
C GLY A 102 23.68 -19.98 -1.20
N GLU A 103 22.81 -20.98 -1.35
CA GLU A 103 21.60 -20.86 -2.14
C GLU A 103 20.53 -20.00 -1.43
N PRO A 104 19.68 -19.27 -2.17
CA PRO A 104 18.59 -18.50 -1.59
C PRO A 104 17.57 -19.42 -0.90
N GLY A 105 17.34 -19.19 0.40
CA GLY A 105 16.36 -19.93 1.20
C GLY A 105 16.55 -19.69 2.70
N GLY A 106 15.53 -20.05 3.49
CA GLY A 106 15.54 -19.91 4.95
C GLY A 106 15.34 -18.47 5.44
N ASP A 107 15.62 -18.26 6.74
CA ASP A 107 15.50 -16.95 7.39
C ASP A 107 16.56 -15.97 6.83
N ARG A 108 16.08 -14.85 6.30
CA ARG A 108 16.93 -13.85 5.63
C ARG A 108 17.88 -13.14 6.61
N LEU A 109 17.44 -12.85 7.84
CA LEU A 109 18.29 -12.22 8.85
C LEU A 109 19.38 -13.18 9.32
N VAL A 110 19.04 -14.44 9.60
CA VAL A 110 20.04 -15.46 9.96
C VAL A 110 21.10 -15.60 8.87
N ARG A 111 20.67 -15.65 7.60
CA ARG A 111 21.58 -15.69 6.45
C ARG A 111 22.43 -14.42 6.36
N PHE A 112 21.85 -13.24 6.60
CA PHE A 112 22.58 -11.97 6.62
C PHE A 112 23.69 -11.96 7.68
N HIS A 113 23.41 -12.36 8.93
CA HIS A 113 24.44 -12.49 9.96
C HIS A 113 25.46 -13.58 9.64
N GLY A 114 25.05 -14.66 8.97
CA GLY A 114 25.94 -15.69 8.44
C GLY A 114 26.94 -15.09 7.45
N VAL A 115 26.44 -14.38 6.44
CA VAL A 115 27.25 -13.72 5.41
C VAL A 115 28.17 -12.66 6.01
N LEU A 116 27.69 -11.80 6.90
CA LEU A 116 28.53 -10.80 7.57
C LEU A 116 29.69 -11.44 8.35
N ARG A 117 29.45 -12.54 9.08
CA ARG A 117 30.50 -13.25 9.81
C ARG A 117 31.61 -13.78 8.90
N THR A 118 31.27 -14.16 7.66
CA THR A 118 32.25 -14.70 6.71
C THR A 118 33.23 -13.66 6.19
N ALA A 119 32.88 -12.37 6.25
CA ALA A 119 33.78 -11.27 5.88
C ALA A 119 35.06 -11.28 6.72
N GLY A 120 34.97 -11.73 7.98
CA GLY A 120 36.10 -11.76 8.91
C GLY A 120 36.57 -10.38 9.38
N VAL A 121 35.83 -9.32 9.05
CA VAL A 121 36.04 -7.94 9.49
C VAL A 121 34.73 -7.38 10.01
N SER A 122 34.80 -6.49 11.01
CA SER A 122 33.61 -5.82 11.53
C SER A 122 33.06 -4.82 10.51
N PRO A 123 31.73 -4.69 10.34
CA PRO A 123 31.14 -3.64 9.51
C PRO A 123 31.44 -2.22 10.01
N HIS A 124 31.89 -2.07 11.26
CA HIS A 124 32.40 -0.79 11.77
C HIS A 124 33.78 -0.45 11.21
N ALA A 125 34.61 -1.46 10.93
CA ALA A 125 35.96 -1.28 10.39
C ALA A 125 35.93 -1.15 8.86
N ASP A 126 35.05 -1.92 8.21
CA ASP A 126 34.81 -1.84 6.76
C ASP A 126 33.29 -1.82 6.48
N PRO A 127 32.67 -0.63 6.39
CA PRO A 127 31.23 -0.53 6.12
C PRO A 127 30.79 -1.11 4.77
N ALA A 128 31.69 -1.30 3.80
CA ALA A 128 31.33 -1.84 2.49
C ALA A 128 30.87 -3.31 2.59
N VAL A 129 31.30 -4.05 3.62
CA VAL A 129 30.82 -5.43 3.84
C VAL A 129 29.33 -5.44 4.16
N LEU A 130 28.81 -4.40 4.80
CA LEU A 130 27.36 -4.30 5.05
C LEU A 130 26.58 -4.24 3.74
N ARG A 131 26.98 -3.38 2.80
CA ARG A 131 26.36 -3.29 1.48
C ARG A 131 26.42 -4.60 0.71
N THR A 132 27.54 -5.30 0.83
CA THR A 132 27.74 -6.61 0.18
C THR A 132 26.77 -7.66 0.75
N ALA A 133 26.61 -7.70 2.07
CA ALA A 133 25.67 -8.62 2.70
C ALA A 133 24.22 -8.33 2.28
N PHE A 134 23.82 -7.06 2.23
CA PHE A 134 22.49 -6.67 1.73
C PHE A 134 22.25 -7.16 0.30
N ALA A 135 23.19 -6.93 -0.60
CA ALA A 135 23.08 -7.36 -1.99
C ALA A 135 22.98 -8.89 -2.13
N LEU A 136 23.75 -9.65 -1.35
CA LEU A 136 23.72 -11.11 -1.39
C LEU A 136 22.44 -11.70 -0.80
N VAL A 137 21.88 -11.11 0.25
CA VAL A 137 20.69 -11.67 0.92
C VAL A 137 19.39 -11.28 0.22
N TRP A 138 19.22 -10.00 -0.12
CA TRP A 138 17.96 -9.53 -0.72
C TRP A 138 18.02 -9.44 -2.25
N SER A 139 19.20 -9.43 -2.89
CA SER A 139 19.39 -9.70 -4.34
C SER A 139 18.38 -9.06 -5.31
N GLY A 140 17.95 -7.82 -5.04
CA GLY A 140 16.98 -7.07 -5.86
C GLY A 140 15.61 -6.86 -5.19
N ASP A 141 15.32 -7.61 -4.13
CA ASP A 141 14.20 -7.35 -3.23
C ASP A 141 14.59 -6.36 -2.13
N LEU A 142 13.58 -5.86 -1.41
CA LEU A 142 13.75 -5.01 -0.22
C LEU A 142 13.46 -5.82 1.06
N PRO A 143 14.10 -5.48 2.20
CA PRO A 143 13.72 -6.04 3.49
C PRO A 143 12.27 -5.68 3.84
N THR A 144 11.63 -6.52 4.66
CA THR A 144 10.33 -6.16 5.26
C THR A 144 10.50 -5.02 6.26
N GLY A 145 9.39 -4.41 6.68
CA GLY A 145 9.37 -3.40 7.74
C GLY A 145 10.07 -3.89 9.01
N GLN A 146 9.76 -5.12 9.42
CA GLN A 146 10.37 -5.77 10.58
C GLN A 146 11.88 -5.98 10.40
N GLU A 147 12.30 -6.58 9.29
CA GLU A 147 13.71 -6.84 9.01
C GLU A 147 14.52 -5.54 8.97
N ALA A 148 14.01 -4.51 8.29
CA ALA A 148 14.67 -3.22 8.19
C ALA A 148 14.78 -2.51 9.55
N SER A 149 13.73 -2.57 10.39
CA SER A 149 13.79 -1.98 11.74
C SER A 149 14.79 -2.72 12.63
N LEU A 150 14.83 -4.05 12.58
CA LEU A 150 15.81 -4.84 13.32
C LEU A 150 17.26 -4.51 12.89
N LEU A 151 17.52 -4.46 11.58
CA LEU A 151 18.84 -4.13 11.04
C LEU A 151 19.29 -2.74 11.46
N LEU A 152 18.39 -1.74 11.36
CA LEU A 152 18.69 -0.36 11.74
C LEU A 152 19.01 -0.23 13.23
N ASN A 153 18.23 -0.90 14.08
CA ASN A 153 18.40 -0.84 15.54
C ASN A 153 19.61 -1.65 16.03
N GLU A 154 19.97 -2.74 15.36
CA GLU A 154 21.13 -3.56 15.71
C GLU A 154 22.47 -2.92 15.30
N LEU A 155 22.56 -2.43 14.06
CA LEU A 155 23.82 -1.93 13.49
C LEU A 155 24.01 -0.42 13.70
N GLY A 156 22.94 0.31 13.95
CA GLY A 156 22.98 1.75 14.14
C GLY A 156 23.06 2.55 12.83
N SER A 157 22.55 3.78 12.89
CA SER A 157 22.38 4.65 11.71
C SER A 157 23.70 5.05 11.06
N ASP A 158 24.78 5.20 11.83
CA ASP A 158 26.08 5.64 11.31
C ASP A 158 26.70 4.62 10.35
N ILE A 159 26.56 3.32 10.65
CA ILE A 159 27.05 2.26 9.76
C ILE A 159 26.23 2.22 8.48
N HIS A 160 24.91 2.35 8.58
CA HIS A 160 24.03 2.42 7.40
C HIS A 160 24.35 3.62 6.50
N ARG A 161 24.74 4.76 7.11
CA ARG A 161 25.22 5.93 6.38
C ARG A 161 26.54 5.64 5.68
N ALA A 162 27.52 5.09 6.39
CA ALA A 162 28.85 4.80 5.84
C ALA A 162 28.83 3.70 4.76
N ALA A 163 27.95 2.70 4.90
CA ALA A 163 27.79 1.61 3.94
C ALA A 163 26.97 2.02 2.69
N GLY A 164 26.21 3.12 2.77
CA GLY A 164 25.26 3.53 1.74
C GLY A 164 24.02 2.64 1.68
N THR A 165 23.63 2.00 2.78
CA THR A 165 22.44 1.12 2.86
C THR A 165 21.22 1.82 3.44
N ARG A 166 21.37 3.08 3.91
CA ARG A 166 20.24 3.92 4.38
C ARG A 166 19.11 3.98 3.35
N ASP A 167 19.42 4.27 2.09
CA ASP A 167 18.39 4.48 1.07
C ASP A 167 17.60 3.19 0.80
N LEU A 168 18.22 2.01 0.95
CA LEU A 168 17.52 0.72 0.89
C LEU A 168 16.50 0.56 2.02
N LEU A 169 16.80 1.03 3.23
CA LEU A 169 15.86 0.98 4.36
C LEU A 169 14.69 1.96 4.16
N ILE A 170 14.98 3.14 3.60
CA ILE A 170 13.93 4.11 3.25
C ILE A 170 13.04 3.53 2.15
N ASP A 171 13.63 2.98 1.09
CA ASP A 171 12.89 2.37 -0.01
C ASP A 171 12.07 1.18 0.47
N ALA A 172 12.59 0.38 1.42
CA ALA A 172 11.84 -0.68 2.08
C ALA A 172 10.56 -0.16 2.75
N ALA A 173 10.64 0.93 3.52
CA ALA A 173 9.47 1.53 4.15
C ALA A 173 8.44 2.05 3.12
N LEU A 174 8.91 2.70 2.06
CA LEU A 174 8.06 3.36 1.07
C LEU A 174 7.42 2.39 0.06
N ALA A 175 8.12 1.31 -0.27
CA ALA A 175 7.66 0.28 -1.20
C ALA A 175 6.99 -0.92 -0.52
N ALA A 176 6.98 -0.97 0.81
CA ALA A 176 6.44 -2.11 1.56
C ALA A 176 4.97 -2.42 1.19
N PRO A 177 4.60 -3.71 1.04
CA PRO A 177 3.24 -4.16 0.82
C PRO A 177 2.29 -3.64 1.90
N ARG A 178 1.07 -3.24 1.52
CA ARG A 178 0.07 -2.58 2.40
C ARG A 178 -0.18 -3.26 3.75
N ASP A 179 -0.07 -4.58 3.79
CA ASP A 179 -0.29 -5.45 4.95
C ASP A 179 0.92 -5.57 5.89
N ASP A 180 2.09 -5.04 5.52
CA ASP A 180 3.24 -4.97 6.42
C ASP A 180 2.94 -4.01 7.59
N HIS A 181 2.73 -4.60 8.77
CA HIS A 181 2.31 -3.92 9.99
C HIS A 181 3.46 -3.21 10.72
N ASP A 182 4.71 -3.54 10.39
CA ASP A 182 5.90 -3.03 11.07
C ASP A 182 6.43 -1.73 10.43
N VAL A 183 5.91 -1.36 9.26
CA VAL A 183 6.34 -0.16 8.53
C VAL A 183 6.16 1.15 9.30
N PRO A 184 5.06 1.39 10.05
CA PRO A 184 4.95 2.60 10.86
C PRO A 184 6.06 2.74 11.91
N ALA A 185 6.46 1.63 12.54
CA ALA A 185 7.56 1.62 13.50
C ALA A 185 8.91 1.90 12.80
N LEU A 186 9.15 1.25 11.65
CA LEU A 186 10.32 1.54 10.82
C LEU A 186 10.36 3.02 10.39
N ALA A 187 9.23 3.62 10.02
CA ALA A 187 9.18 5.02 9.61
C ALA A 187 9.56 5.96 10.76
N ALA A 188 9.08 5.70 11.98
CA ALA A 188 9.48 6.43 13.17
C ALA A 188 10.99 6.28 13.45
N ASP A 189 11.54 5.06 13.33
CA ASP A 189 12.98 4.82 13.48
C ASP A 189 13.79 5.58 12.44
N LEU A 190 13.39 5.57 11.17
CA LEU A 190 14.07 6.28 10.09
C LEU A 190 14.06 7.81 10.30
N LEU A 191 12.93 8.38 10.71
CA LEU A 191 12.82 9.82 11.01
C LEU A 191 13.70 10.24 12.18
N ARG A 192 13.80 9.38 13.21
CA ARG A 192 14.66 9.58 14.38
C ARG A 192 16.14 9.44 14.03
N CYS A 193 16.49 8.44 13.23
CA CYS A 193 17.88 8.10 12.90
C CYS A 193 18.51 8.98 11.81
N PHE A 194 17.70 9.55 10.91
CA PHE A 194 18.17 10.36 9.77
C PHE A 194 17.46 11.73 9.70
N PRO A 195 17.56 12.57 10.73
CA PRO A 195 16.74 13.78 10.83
C PRO A 195 17.04 14.84 9.76
N THR A 196 18.28 14.90 9.25
CA THR A 196 18.74 15.96 8.32
C THR A 196 19.02 15.45 6.91
N GLU A 197 19.09 14.13 6.71
CA GLU A 197 19.53 13.53 5.46
C GLU A 197 18.39 13.02 4.56
N LEU A 198 17.14 13.11 5.03
CA LEU A 198 15.95 12.74 4.27
C LEU A 198 15.59 13.82 3.26
N ARG A 199 15.35 13.42 2.01
CA ARG A 199 14.78 14.32 1.00
C ARG A 199 13.38 14.80 1.44
N PRO A 200 12.95 16.01 1.06
CA PRO A 200 11.63 16.53 1.46
C PRO A 200 10.46 15.58 1.16
N GLY A 201 10.45 14.95 -0.03
CA GLY A 201 9.43 13.96 -0.40
C GLY A 201 9.45 12.69 0.47
N GLN A 202 10.65 12.14 0.74
CA GLN A 202 10.83 10.98 1.62
C GLN A 202 10.37 11.30 3.04
N ARG A 203 10.74 12.47 3.56
CA ARG A 203 10.35 12.91 4.90
C ARG A 203 8.82 13.00 5.02
N ALA A 204 8.14 13.60 4.03
CA ALA A 204 6.68 13.70 4.04
C ALA A 204 6.01 12.32 4.03
N ALA A 205 6.49 11.39 3.20
CA ALA A 205 5.98 10.02 3.14
C ALA A 205 6.21 9.25 4.45
N LEU A 206 7.38 9.39 5.07
CA LEU A 206 7.67 8.76 6.36
C LEU A 206 6.82 9.36 7.50
N LEU A 207 6.59 10.67 7.51
CA LEU A 207 5.70 11.32 8.48
C LEU A 207 4.25 10.83 8.37
N LEU A 208 3.79 10.55 7.14
CA LEU A 208 2.48 9.94 6.92
C LEU A 208 2.43 8.52 7.49
N LEU A 209 3.47 7.70 7.25
CA LEU A 209 3.57 6.33 7.78
C LEU A 209 3.65 6.29 9.31
N GLU A 210 4.46 7.17 9.91
CA GLU A 210 4.53 7.33 11.37
C GLU A 210 3.15 7.71 11.92
N PHE A 211 2.48 8.69 11.31
CA PHE A 211 1.14 9.10 11.75
C PHE A 211 0.11 7.97 11.65
N ALA A 212 0.18 7.14 10.61
CA ALA A 212 -0.68 5.97 10.50
C ALA A 212 -0.49 4.98 11.67
N GLY A 213 0.72 4.85 12.22
CA GLY A 213 1.02 4.06 13.41
C GLY A 213 0.52 4.68 14.72
N LEU A 214 0.38 6.01 14.77
CA LEU A 214 -0.14 6.72 15.95
C LEU A 214 -1.66 6.62 16.08
N LEU A 215 -2.39 6.38 15.00
CA LEU A 215 -3.86 6.29 15.01
C LEU A 215 -4.36 5.19 15.95
N GLY A 216 -5.20 5.56 16.91
CA GLY A 216 -5.73 4.68 17.95
C GLY A 216 -4.84 4.54 19.19
N THR A 217 -3.74 5.31 19.26
CA THR A 217 -2.88 5.45 20.45
C THR A 217 -3.09 6.82 21.11
N GLU A 218 -2.46 7.05 22.26
CA GLU A 218 -2.46 8.36 22.93
C GLU A 218 -1.80 9.47 22.07
N GLY A 219 -0.96 9.10 21.10
CA GLY A 219 -0.24 10.02 20.22
C GLY A 219 -1.02 10.46 18.97
N GLU A 220 -2.26 10.02 18.76
CA GLU A 220 -3.02 10.35 17.54
C GLU A 220 -3.35 11.85 17.40
N GLY A 221 -3.43 12.58 18.53
CA GLY A 221 -3.74 14.01 18.55
C GLY A 221 -5.14 14.34 17.99
N GLU A 222 -5.29 15.53 17.41
CA GLU A 222 -6.52 16.01 16.75
C GLU A 222 -6.23 16.40 15.29
N GLY A 223 -7.28 16.57 14.49
CA GLY A 223 -7.18 17.03 13.10
C GLY A 223 -6.64 15.97 12.14
N TRP A 224 -6.95 14.69 12.37
CA TRP A 224 -6.35 13.56 11.64
C TRP A 224 -6.52 13.66 10.13
N VAL A 225 -7.76 13.90 9.66
CA VAL A 225 -8.06 14.00 8.22
C VAL A 225 -7.31 15.19 7.62
N GLY A 226 -7.40 16.35 8.28
CA GLY A 226 -6.72 17.57 7.80
C GLY A 226 -5.21 17.42 7.77
N ARG A 227 -4.61 16.79 8.78
CA ARG A 227 -3.18 16.53 8.88
C ARG A 227 -2.69 15.60 7.77
N VAL A 228 -3.39 14.48 7.53
CA VAL A 228 -3.03 13.54 6.47
C VAL A 228 -3.07 14.21 5.10
N LEU A 229 -4.15 14.95 4.79
CA LEU A 229 -4.27 15.65 3.51
C LEU A 229 -3.24 16.77 3.37
N ALA A 230 -3.00 17.55 4.43
CA ALA A 230 -1.99 18.61 4.41
C ALA A 230 -0.56 18.08 4.23
N LEU A 231 -0.22 16.95 4.88
CA LEU A 231 1.10 16.31 4.70
C LEU A 231 1.28 15.75 3.29
N ARG A 232 0.23 15.14 2.72
CA ARG A 232 0.26 14.61 1.35
C ARG A 232 0.37 15.73 0.32
N ASP A 233 -0.50 16.73 0.42
CA ASP A 233 -0.64 17.80 -0.56
C ASP A 233 0.48 18.85 -0.44
N GLY A 234 1.09 18.97 0.74
CA GLY A 234 2.26 19.82 1.00
C GLY A 234 3.61 19.19 0.68
N ALA A 235 3.65 17.93 0.23
CA ALA A 235 4.90 17.26 -0.13
C ALA A 235 5.50 17.86 -1.39
N ALA A 236 6.83 18.03 -1.40
CA ALA A 236 7.54 18.58 -2.56
C ALA A 236 7.53 17.64 -3.79
N GLU A 237 7.36 16.34 -3.55
CA GLU A 237 7.24 15.29 -4.56
C GLU A 237 5.99 14.48 -4.29
N PRO A 238 5.33 13.90 -5.33
CA PRO A 238 4.17 13.04 -5.13
C PRO A 238 4.48 11.89 -4.18
N VAL A 239 3.68 11.75 -3.13
CA VAL A 239 3.80 10.65 -2.17
C VAL A 239 3.50 9.32 -2.88
N PRO A 240 4.29 8.25 -2.66
CA PRO A 240 4.01 6.93 -3.26
C PRO A 240 2.58 6.44 -2.96
N ALA A 241 1.93 5.86 -3.97
CA ALA A 241 0.54 5.38 -3.85
C ALA A 241 0.37 4.33 -2.73
N THR A 242 1.36 3.45 -2.55
CA THR A 242 1.43 2.45 -1.47
C THR A 242 1.32 3.08 -0.08
N VAL A 243 1.98 4.22 0.12
CA VAL A 243 1.94 4.98 1.38
C VAL A 243 0.57 5.63 1.57
N VAL A 244 0.03 6.28 0.53
CA VAL A 244 -1.29 6.93 0.59
C VAL A 244 -2.37 5.92 0.91
N ASP A 245 -2.39 4.77 0.22
CA ASP A 245 -3.37 3.72 0.44
C ASP A 245 -3.33 3.22 1.89
N ARG A 246 -2.14 2.84 2.39
CA ARG A 246 -1.97 2.38 3.78
C ARG A 246 -2.49 3.41 4.79
N VAL A 247 -2.11 4.67 4.62
CA VAL A 247 -2.49 5.75 5.54
C VAL A 247 -4.00 5.98 5.49
N PHE A 248 -4.59 5.97 4.29
CA PHE A 248 -6.03 6.14 4.13
C PHE A 248 -6.81 4.99 4.72
N ASP A 249 -6.31 3.76 4.65
CA ASP A 249 -6.96 2.63 5.30
C ASP A 249 -6.82 2.65 6.81
N ALA A 250 -5.67 3.05 7.35
CA ALA A 250 -5.48 3.24 8.79
C ALA A 250 -6.43 4.33 9.33
N LEU A 251 -6.51 5.46 8.63
CA LEU A 251 -7.41 6.57 8.96
C LEU A 251 -8.88 6.16 8.84
N ALA A 252 -9.27 5.53 7.73
CA ALA A 252 -10.61 4.99 7.53
C ALA A 252 -11.01 4.02 8.63
N TRP A 253 -10.12 3.09 8.97
CA TRP A 253 -10.34 2.13 10.05
C TRP A 253 -10.50 2.82 11.40
N ARG A 254 -9.66 3.82 11.71
CA ARG A 254 -9.75 4.61 12.94
C ARG A 254 -11.06 5.38 13.05
N LEU A 255 -11.55 5.96 11.94
CA LEU A 255 -12.82 6.69 11.86
C LEU A 255 -14.03 5.78 12.06
N VAL A 256 -13.97 4.52 11.60
CA VAL A 256 -15.10 3.57 11.73
C VAL A 256 -15.09 2.82 13.07
N LYS A 257 -13.92 2.44 13.61
CA LYS A 257 -13.81 1.50 14.74
C LYS A 257 -14.23 2.08 16.10
N GLY A 258 -14.10 3.38 16.30
CA GLY A 258 -14.35 4.03 17.60
C GLY A 258 -15.25 5.27 17.47
N PRO A 259 -15.57 5.95 18.58
CA PRO A 259 -16.16 7.27 18.50
C PRO A 259 -15.13 8.20 17.84
N ALA A 260 -15.27 8.43 16.54
CA ALA A 260 -14.54 9.48 15.87
C ALA A 260 -15.09 10.83 16.37
N PRO A 261 -14.21 11.81 16.67
CA PRO A 261 -14.65 13.17 16.91
C PRO A 261 -15.51 13.66 15.73
N GLU A 262 -16.58 14.39 16.03
CA GLU A 262 -17.49 14.91 15.00
C GLU A 262 -16.76 15.83 14.00
N SER A 263 -15.71 16.53 14.45
CA SER A 263 -14.80 17.32 13.63
C SER A 263 -14.08 16.50 12.57
N GLU A 264 -13.66 15.27 12.87
CA GLU A 264 -12.96 14.40 11.93
C GLU A 264 -13.90 13.86 10.85
N LEU A 265 -15.11 13.47 11.23
CA LEU A 265 -16.14 13.08 10.27
C LEU A 265 -16.57 14.25 9.40
N TYR A 266 -16.64 15.46 9.95
CA TYR A 266 -16.91 16.66 9.17
C TYR A 266 -15.77 16.96 8.19
N ALA A 267 -14.52 16.84 8.64
CA ALA A 267 -13.34 17.01 7.78
C ALA A 267 -13.33 16.00 6.62
N LEU A 268 -13.64 14.72 6.89
CA LEU A 268 -13.82 13.70 5.87
C LEU A 268 -14.91 14.12 4.85
N ALA A 269 -16.11 14.44 5.34
CA ALA A 269 -17.24 14.82 4.50
C ALA A 269 -16.95 16.06 3.65
N ARG A 270 -16.23 17.04 4.21
CA ARG A 270 -15.90 18.30 3.53
C ARG A 270 -14.77 18.16 2.52
N SER A 271 -13.78 17.31 2.80
CA SER A 271 -12.66 17.05 1.89
C SER A 271 -13.12 16.45 0.56
N ALA A 272 -14.14 15.58 0.60
CA ALA A 272 -14.58 14.77 -0.53
C ALA A 272 -13.44 14.03 -1.24
N GLU A 273 -12.36 13.71 -0.52
CA GLU A 273 -11.21 13.03 -1.10
C GLU A 273 -11.61 11.61 -1.56
N PRO A 274 -11.63 11.30 -2.87
CA PRO A 274 -12.29 10.09 -3.37
C PRO A 274 -11.65 8.80 -2.86
N ALA A 275 -10.31 8.75 -2.80
CA ALA A 275 -9.59 7.58 -2.32
C ALA A 275 -9.80 7.34 -0.82
N LEU A 276 -9.91 8.41 -0.02
CA LEU A 276 -10.20 8.30 1.42
C LEU A 276 -11.65 7.88 1.68
N LEU A 277 -12.61 8.42 0.92
CA LEU A 277 -14.01 7.98 0.99
C LEU A 277 -14.17 6.51 0.60
N ALA A 278 -13.47 6.06 -0.45
CA ALA A 278 -13.44 4.65 -0.84
C ALA A 278 -12.83 3.78 0.26
N ALA A 279 -11.75 4.21 0.91
CA ALA A 279 -11.16 3.50 2.05
C ALA A 279 -12.12 3.42 3.24
N TYR A 280 -12.80 4.52 3.58
CA TYR A 280 -13.82 4.58 4.64
C TYR A 280 -15.00 3.65 4.36
N GLU A 281 -15.46 3.62 3.11
CA GLU A 281 -16.54 2.73 2.68
C GLU A 281 -16.13 1.25 2.75
N ARG A 282 -14.92 0.91 2.30
CA ARG A 282 -14.35 -0.46 2.43
C ARG A 282 -14.23 -0.87 3.89
N ALA A 283 -13.72 0.01 4.76
CA ALA A 283 -13.60 -0.25 6.19
C ALA A 283 -14.99 -0.51 6.82
N GLY A 284 -15.99 0.31 6.49
CA GLY A 284 -17.38 0.14 6.93
C GLY A 284 -18.04 -1.16 6.46
N ARG A 285 -17.61 -1.73 5.33
CA ARG A 285 -18.07 -3.02 4.80
C ARG A 285 -17.32 -4.23 5.31
N SER A 286 -16.24 -4.05 6.05
CA SER A 286 -15.43 -5.16 6.54
C SER A 286 -16.24 -6.11 7.44
N ASP A 287 -15.90 -7.40 7.41
CA ASP A 287 -16.52 -8.41 8.27
C ASP A 287 -16.34 -8.09 9.76
N ARG A 288 -15.25 -7.40 10.12
CA ARG A 288 -14.98 -6.95 11.48
C ARG A 288 -16.01 -5.90 11.93
N VAL A 289 -16.35 -4.94 11.06
CA VAL A 289 -17.41 -3.96 11.33
C VAL A 289 -18.77 -4.64 11.33
N GLY A 290 -19.05 -5.51 10.36
CA GLY A 290 -20.30 -6.27 10.29
C GLY A 290 -20.54 -7.11 11.54
N SER A 291 -19.52 -7.79 12.04
CA SER A 291 -19.59 -8.59 13.28
C SER A 291 -19.90 -7.72 14.49
N ARG A 292 -19.24 -6.56 14.61
CA ARG A 292 -19.47 -5.64 15.72
C ARG A 292 -20.84 -4.95 15.66
N LEU A 293 -21.33 -4.62 14.47
CA LEU A 293 -22.70 -4.09 14.29
C LEU A 293 -23.78 -5.09 14.72
N ARG A 294 -23.51 -6.41 14.61
CA ARG A 294 -24.43 -7.47 15.04
C ARG A 294 -24.39 -7.74 16.55
N THR A 295 -23.27 -7.46 17.22
CA THR A 295 -23.05 -7.86 18.62
C THR A 295 -22.95 -6.69 19.60
N VAL A 296 -22.81 -5.45 19.13
CA VAL A 296 -22.63 -4.27 19.98
C VAL A 296 -23.64 -3.18 19.59
N PRO A 297 -24.83 -3.14 20.24
CA PRO A 297 -25.88 -2.16 19.91
C PRO A 297 -25.45 -0.69 19.96
N SER A 298 -24.61 -0.32 20.94
CA SER A 298 -24.06 1.04 21.06
C SER A 298 -23.18 1.43 19.87
N PHE A 299 -22.49 0.46 19.27
CA PHE A 299 -21.69 0.68 18.06
C PHE A 299 -22.58 0.90 16.84
N ALA A 300 -23.67 0.13 16.70
CA ALA A 300 -24.65 0.36 15.63
C ALA A 300 -25.31 1.75 15.73
N ALA A 301 -25.64 2.20 16.96
CA ALA A 301 -26.14 3.55 17.20
C ALA A 301 -25.10 4.63 16.81
N ALA A 302 -23.83 4.44 17.17
CA ALA A 302 -22.75 5.35 16.80
C ALA A 302 -22.55 5.43 15.28
N CYS A 303 -22.55 4.28 14.58
CA CYS A 303 -22.47 4.24 13.12
C CYS A 303 -23.68 4.92 12.46
N PHE A 304 -24.89 4.75 13.00
CA PHE A 304 -26.05 5.49 12.51
C PHE A 304 -25.85 7.00 12.63
N CYS A 305 -25.40 7.48 13.79
CA CYS A 305 -25.12 8.90 14.01
C CYS A 305 -24.07 9.44 13.03
N ALA A 306 -22.96 8.70 12.85
CA ALA A 306 -21.88 9.07 11.93
C ALA A 306 -22.36 9.10 10.46
N TRP A 307 -23.01 8.05 9.98
CA TRP A 307 -23.42 7.92 8.57
C TRP A 307 -24.67 8.75 8.23
N SER A 308 -25.42 9.23 9.23
CA SER A 308 -26.49 10.20 9.03
C SER A 308 -26.03 11.65 9.12
N ALA A 309 -24.78 11.91 9.53
CA ALA A 309 -24.23 13.24 9.69
C ALA A 309 -23.97 13.97 8.35
N PHE A 310 -23.97 15.31 8.43
CA PHE A 310 -23.57 16.23 7.37
C PHE A 310 -24.21 16.01 5.97
N PRO A 311 -25.53 15.78 5.87
CA PRO A 311 -26.19 15.65 4.57
C PRO A 311 -25.97 16.89 3.70
N GLY A 312 -25.77 16.72 2.40
CA GLY A 312 -25.66 17.83 1.45
C GLY A 312 -24.35 18.62 1.53
N THR A 313 -23.36 18.12 2.27
CA THR A 313 -22.04 18.78 2.36
C THR A 313 -21.26 18.63 1.05
N ARG A 314 -21.25 17.42 0.50
CA ARG A 314 -20.62 17.02 -0.77
C ARG A 314 -21.35 15.81 -1.35
N THR A 315 -21.44 15.73 -2.67
CA THR A 315 -22.15 14.63 -3.36
C THR A 315 -21.49 13.28 -3.08
N GLU A 316 -20.15 13.24 -3.09
CA GLU A 316 -19.35 12.04 -2.85
C GLU A 316 -19.54 11.48 -1.43
N TRP A 317 -19.68 12.39 -0.45
CA TRP A 317 -20.04 12.03 0.92
C TRP A 317 -21.47 11.48 1.01
N ASP A 318 -22.42 12.13 0.33
CA ASP A 318 -23.81 11.68 0.32
C ASP A 318 -23.98 10.29 -0.32
N GLU A 319 -23.21 9.98 -1.35
CA GLU A 319 -23.14 8.65 -1.95
C GLU A 319 -22.58 7.61 -0.97
N THR A 320 -21.40 7.90 -0.39
CA THR A 320 -20.72 7.02 0.57
C THR A 320 -21.61 6.69 1.77
N ARG A 321 -22.18 7.73 2.40
CA ARG A 321 -23.02 7.58 3.59
C ARG A 321 -24.33 6.85 3.26
N THR A 322 -24.90 7.09 2.09
CA THR A 322 -26.11 6.38 1.63
C THR A 322 -25.80 4.90 1.40
N ALA A 323 -24.66 4.58 0.80
CA ALA A 323 -24.24 3.21 0.58
C ALA A 323 -24.05 2.46 1.92
N LEU A 324 -23.39 3.07 2.91
CA LEU A 324 -23.20 2.47 4.24
C LEU A 324 -24.51 2.29 5.00
N LEU A 325 -25.39 3.30 5.02
CA LEU A 325 -26.70 3.18 5.66
C LEU A 325 -27.56 2.08 5.00
N THR A 326 -27.66 2.09 3.67
CA THR A 326 -28.60 1.22 2.96
C THR A 326 -28.11 -0.21 2.78
N LYS A 327 -26.81 -0.39 2.50
CA LYS A 327 -26.23 -1.71 2.15
C LYS A 327 -25.55 -2.39 3.35
N VAL A 328 -25.16 -1.65 4.39
CA VAL A 328 -24.47 -2.22 5.56
C VAL A 328 -25.37 -2.16 6.80
N LEU A 329 -25.75 -0.96 7.26
CA LEU A 329 -26.42 -0.83 8.56
C LEU A 329 -27.84 -1.41 8.53
N ARG A 330 -28.64 -1.05 7.53
CA ARG A 330 -30.06 -1.43 7.48
C ARG A 330 -30.27 -2.94 7.46
N PRO A 331 -29.57 -3.74 6.63
CA PRO A 331 -29.72 -5.19 6.66
C PRO A 331 -29.40 -5.79 8.02
N ILE A 332 -28.35 -5.27 8.69
CA ILE A 332 -27.94 -5.75 10.01
C ILE A 332 -28.98 -5.39 11.07
N VAL A 333 -29.39 -4.13 11.15
CA VAL A 333 -30.39 -3.66 12.14
C VAL A 333 -31.72 -4.41 12.01
N ARG A 334 -32.13 -4.78 10.79
CA ARG A 334 -33.35 -5.56 10.55
C ARG A 334 -33.25 -7.02 10.97
N ALA A 335 -32.04 -7.55 11.03
CA ALA A 335 -31.77 -8.92 11.45
C ALA A 335 -31.43 -9.01 12.95
N LEU A 336 -31.34 -7.89 13.67
CA LEU A 336 -31.07 -7.89 15.11
C LEU A 336 -32.25 -8.51 15.88
N PRO A 337 -31.96 -9.24 16.97
CA PRO A 337 -32.95 -9.59 17.98
C PRO A 337 -33.68 -8.34 18.51
N ALA A 338 -34.92 -8.52 18.96
CA ALA A 338 -35.74 -7.39 19.46
C ALA A 338 -35.09 -6.67 20.65
N GLU A 339 -34.38 -7.40 21.50
CA GLU A 339 -33.62 -6.87 22.63
C GLU A 339 -32.47 -5.96 22.17
N ASP A 340 -31.64 -6.44 21.23
CA ASP A 340 -30.55 -5.65 20.67
C ASP A 340 -31.06 -4.42 19.90
N ALA A 341 -32.17 -4.57 19.17
CA ALA A 341 -32.81 -3.44 18.49
C ALA A 341 -33.32 -2.38 19.48
N ALA A 342 -33.91 -2.78 20.61
CA ALA A 342 -34.30 -1.87 21.68
C ALA A 342 -33.09 -1.18 22.32
N ALA A 343 -31.98 -1.91 22.52
CA ALA A 343 -30.73 -1.34 23.02
C ALA A 343 -30.11 -0.31 22.06
N VAL A 344 -30.23 -0.51 20.73
CA VAL A 344 -29.85 0.51 19.73
C VAL A 344 -30.71 1.77 19.90
N GLU A 345 -32.03 1.62 20.03
CA GLU A 345 -32.95 2.75 20.21
C GLU A 345 -32.66 3.52 21.51
N GLU A 346 -32.38 2.81 22.60
CA GLU A 346 -32.03 3.41 23.89
C GLU A 346 -30.72 4.21 23.79
N ALA A 347 -29.69 3.63 23.15
CA ALA A 347 -28.42 4.31 22.92
C ALA A 347 -28.61 5.59 22.07
N LEU A 348 -29.47 5.55 21.05
CA LEU A 348 -29.82 6.72 20.25
C LEU A 348 -30.62 7.78 21.01
N GLY A 349 -31.50 7.34 21.92
CA GLY A 349 -32.22 8.24 22.83
C GLY A 349 -31.26 9.01 23.73
N ARG A 350 -30.19 8.37 24.20
CA ARG A 350 -29.12 8.99 24.99
C ARG A 350 -28.18 9.89 24.17
N ALA A 351 -27.97 9.59 22.89
CA ALA A 351 -26.99 10.29 22.03
C ALA A 351 -27.42 11.72 21.63
N GLY A 352 -28.71 12.06 21.72
CA GLY A 352 -29.17 13.43 21.49
C GLY A 352 -30.59 13.55 20.93
N ARG A 353 -31.15 14.75 21.01
CA ARG A 353 -32.53 15.03 20.58
C ARG A 353 -32.73 14.72 19.10
N GLY A 354 -33.82 14.02 18.78
CA GLY A 354 -34.24 13.71 17.41
C GLY A 354 -33.47 12.58 16.72
N ARG A 355 -32.40 12.02 17.32
CA ARG A 355 -31.65 10.91 16.73
C ARG A 355 -32.47 9.61 16.67
N LEU A 356 -33.20 9.30 17.75
CA LEU A 356 -34.12 8.17 17.80
C LEU A 356 -35.24 8.29 16.75
N ASP A 357 -35.87 9.46 16.62
CA ASP A 357 -36.94 9.66 15.65
C ASP A 357 -36.45 9.58 14.20
N ALA A 358 -35.25 10.12 13.93
CA ALA A 358 -34.59 9.98 12.65
C ALA A 358 -34.30 8.51 12.32
N PHE A 359 -33.81 7.73 13.28
CA PHE A 359 -33.57 6.29 13.14
C PHE A 359 -34.84 5.52 12.85
N ARG A 360 -35.89 5.72 13.65
CA ARG A 360 -37.21 5.08 13.43
C ARG A 360 -37.75 5.41 12.05
N THR A 361 -37.68 6.68 11.64
CA THR A 361 -38.13 7.12 10.31
C THR A 361 -37.32 6.46 9.18
N TRP A 362 -36.01 6.35 9.34
CA TRP A 362 -35.12 5.70 8.37
C TRP A 362 -35.31 4.18 8.29
N ASN A 363 -35.68 3.52 9.40
CA ASN A 363 -35.86 2.07 9.46
C ASN A 363 -37.26 1.59 9.02
N ARG A 364 -38.26 2.50 8.92
CA ARG A 364 -39.63 2.16 8.51
C ARG A 364 -39.69 1.41 7.16
N PRO A 365 -40.54 0.37 7.05
CA PRO A 365 -40.86 -0.26 5.76
C PRO A 365 -41.37 0.79 4.75
N GLY A 366 -40.86 0.77 3.52
CA GLY A 366 -41.30 1.70 2.46
C GLY A 366 -40.63 3.09 2.43
N ALA A 367 -39.68 3.39 3.31
CA ALA A 367 -38.94 4.67 3.29
C ALA A 367 -37.98 4.85 2.10
N LEU A 368 -37.82 3.82 1.25
CA LEU A 368 -36.92 3.76 0.10
C LEU A 368 -37.16 4.88 -0.93
N GLY A 369 -38.41 5.34 -1.10
CA GLY A 369 -38.73 6.38 -2.10
C GLY A 369 -38.65 7.83 -1.61
N ARG A 370 -38.67 8.08 -0.29
CA ARG A 370 -38.82 9.47 0.24
C ARG A 370 -37.54 10.09 0.77
N LEU A 371 -36.53 9.29 1.12
CA LEU A 371 -35.23 9.81 1.59
C LEU A 371 -34.28 10.16 0.43
N ALA A 372 -34.36 9.46 -0.70
CA ALA A 372 -33.59 9.80 -1.90
C ALA A 372 -33.92 11.20 -2.46
N GLY A 373 -35.13 11.72 -2.23
CA GLY A 373 -35.54 13.07 -2.62
C GLY A 373 -35.45 14.13 -1.51
N ARG A 374 -35.35 13.74 -0.23
CA ARG A 374 -35.22 14.68 0.90
C ARG A 374 -33.78 14.90 1.36
N LEU A 375 -32.87 14.00 1.00
CA LEU A 375 -31.43 14.17 1.23
C LEU A 375 -30.72 14.91 0.09
N SER A 376 -31.37 15.08 -1.05
CA SER A 376 -30.84 15.72 -2.28
C SER A 376 -31.53 17.04 -2.65
N GLY A 377 -32.42 17.58 -1.81
CA GLY A 377 -33.34 18.64 -2.26
C GLY A 377 -33.79 19.61 -1.17
N ARG A 378 -32.93 20.55 -0.78
CA ARG A 378 -33.38 21.84 -0.25
C ARG A 378 -32.74 22.97 -1.06
N GLY A 379 -33.25 23.15 -2.28
CA GLY A 379 -32.85 24.25 -3.14
C GLY A 379 -33.60 24.27 -4.47
N ARG A 380 -34.92 24.51 -4.45
CA ARG A 380 -35.67 25.31 -5.44
C ARG A 380 -37.14 25.39 -5.01
N ARG A 381 -37.53 26.52 -4.41
CA ARG A 381 -38.96 26.89 -4.33
C ARG A 381 -39.42 27.16 -5.76
N GLY A 382 -40.55 26.57 -6.13
CA GLY A 382 -41.21 26.85 -7.39
C GLY A 382 -41.71 28.29 -7.43
N THR A 383 -41.46 28.93 -8.56
CA THR A 383 -42.23 30.06 -9.08
C THR A 383 -42.32 29.85 -10.59
N ASP A 384 -43.18 28.92 -11.00
CA ASP A 384 -43.78 28.97 -12.33
C ASP A 384 -45.22 29.43 -12.14
N GLN A 385 -45.36 30.73 -12.04
CA GLN A 385 -46.60 31.42 -12.36
C GLN A 385 -46.21 32.61 -13.24
N PRO A 386 -46.39 32.52 -14.56
CA PRO A 386 -46.18 33.68 -15.43
C PRO A 386 -47.36 34.64 -15.24
N PRO A 387 -47.12 35.95 -15.01
CA PRO A 387 -48.19 36.92 -15.05
C PRO A 387 -48.65 37.12 -16.50
N VAL A 388 -49.91 36.81 -16.73
CA VAL A 388 -50.69 37.18 -17.90
C VAL A 388 -50.80 38.71 -17.94
N TRP A 389 -50.24 39.32 -18.98
CA TRP A 389 -50.48 40.74 -19.33
C TRP A 389 -51.44 40.80 -20.51
N PRO A 390 -52.60 41.47 -20.38
CA PRO A 390 -53.46 41.77 -21.52
C PRO A 390 -53.20 43.19 -22.06
N GLY A 391 -53.11 43.29 -23.39
CA GLY A 391 -53.62 44.43 -24.14
C GLY A 391 -52.61 45.49 -24.59
N ASP A 392 -52.24 45.39 -25.86
CA ASP A 392 -52.16 46.45 -26.87
C ASP A 392 -52.23 47.90 -26.40
N VAL A 393 -51.10 48.61 -26.51
CA VAL A 393 -51.08 50.04 -26.85
C VAL A 393 -49.96 50.28 -27.87
N GLU A 394 -50.37 50.72 -29.06
CA GLU A 394 -49.56 51.15 -30.20
C GLU A 394 -48.77 52.45 -29.88
N PRO A 395 -47.55 52.66 -30.43
CA PRO A 395 -46.72 53.81 -30.08
C PRO A 395 -46.99 55.01 -30.99
N PRO A 396 -46.90 56.27 -30.49
CA PRO A 396 -46.67 57.41 -31.35
C PRO A 396 -45.17 57.65 -31.52
N ALA A 397 -44.75 57.68 -32.79
CA ALA A 397 -43.47 58.17 -33.23
C ALA A 397 -43.40 59.71 -33.21
N GLU A 398 -42.15 60.18 -33.24
CA GLU A 398 -41.67 61.51 -33.65
C GLU A 398 -41.67 62.66 -32.64
N GLY A 399 -40.52 63.37 -32.61
CA GLY A 399 -40.52 64.78 -32.22
C GLY A 399 -39.26 65.30 -31.55
N ARG A 400 -38.23 65.60 -32.35
CA ARG A 400 -37.04 66.39 -32.02
C ARG A 400 -37.32 67.72 -31.28
N ARG A 401 -36.30 68.11 -30.48
CA ARG A 401 -35.81 69.48 -30.17
C ARG A 401 -36.65 70.37 -29.23
N ARG A 402 -36.03 70.80 -28.13
CA ARG A 402 -35.18 71.99 -28.07
C ARG A 402 -34.09 71.84 -27.03
#